data_AF-A0ABD0PH32-F1
#
_entry.id   AF-A0ABD0PH32-F1
#
_cell.length_a   1.000
_cell.length_b   1.000
_cell.length_c   1.000
_cell.angle_alpha   90.00
_cell.angle_beta   90.00
_cell.angle_gamma   90.00
#
_symmetry.space_group_name_H-M   'P 1'
#
loop_
_entity.id
_entity.type
_entity.pdbx_description
1 polymer ?
#
loop_
_entity_poly.entity_id
_entity_poly.type
_entity_poly.pdbx_seq_one_letter_code
_entity_poly.pdbx_strand_id
1 'polypeptide(L)'
;MDVKAWGYMMMPQVEEALLGYLSPGSASSLKNPTKPCKVTSMLVGKAHQAADQAGAALHTMADLQAYQADVLKDLSTSRGIDEEAFSEIPRATDLSLWATKQTHALSAVLRLL
;
A
#
# COMPACT_ATOMS: atom_id res chain seq x y z
N MET A 1 -9.78 16.16 13.46
CA MET A 1 -8.57 15.80 12.70
C MET A 1 -8.82 14.47 12.04
N ASP A 2 -8.64 14.41 10.73
CA ASP A 2 -9.17 13.38 9.84
C ASP A 2 -8.37 12.07 9.93
N VAL A 3 -9.05 10.97 10.28
CA VAL A 3 -8.47 9.64 10.55
C VAL A 3 -8.16 8.87 9.24
N LYS A 4 -8.56 9.42 8.09
CA LYS A 4 -8.64 8.66 6.84
C LYS A 4 -7.33 8.53 6.06
N ALA A 5 -6.29 9.30 6.39
CA ALA A 5 -5.01 9.31 5.67
C ALA A 5 -3.93 8.37 6.25
N TRP A 6 -4.15 7.80 7.44
CA TRP A 6 -3.12 7.02 8.18
C TRP A 6 -3.34 5.50 8.16
N GLY A 7 -4.43 5.02 7.54
CA GLY A 7 -4.83 3.61 7.61
C GLY A 7 -3.88 2.62 6.93
N TYR A 8 -3.02 3.11 6.03
CA TYR A 8 -2.14 2.28 5.18
C TYR A 8 -0.68 2.67 5.31
N MET A 9 -0.20 3.13 6.47
CA MET A 9 1.23 3.48 6.56
C MET A 9 1.96 2.93 7.77
N MET A 10 1.22 2.45 8.77
CA MET A 10 1.80 2.01 10.03
C MET A 10 1.16 0.70 10.48
N MET A 11 2.02 -0.25 10.88
CA MET A 11 1.62 -1.45 11.60
C MET A 11 0.68 -1.09 12.76
N PRO A 12 -0.47 -1.78 12.91
CA PRO A 12 -1.32 -1.64 14.08
C PRO A 12 -0.50 -1.90 15.34
N GLN A 13 -0.49 -0.93 16.24
CA GLN A 13 0.15 -1.11 17.54
C GLN A 13 -0.69 -2.08 18.37
N VAL A 14 -0.02 -2.96 19.09
CA VAL A 14 -0.71 -3.83 20.06
C VAL A 14 -1.35 -2.95 21.13
N GLU A 15 -2.63 -3.17 21.40
CA GLU A 15 -3.35 -2.42 22.43
C GLU A 15 -2.69 -2.61 23.81
N GLU A 16 -2.57 -1.51 24.55
CA GLU A 16 -1.84 -1.47 25.82
C GLU A 16 -2.44 -2.41 26.88
N ALA A 17 -3.77 -2.59 26.85
CA ALA A 17 -4.47 -3.57 27.68
C ALA A 17 -4.02 -5.02 27.36
N LEU A 18 -3.81 -5.34 26.09
CA LEU A 18 -3.39 -6.67 25.65
C LEU A 18 -1.93 -6.95 26.05
N LEU A 19 -1.07 -5.93 26.04
CA LEU A 19 0.32 -6.04 26.52
C LEU A 19 0.39 -6.49 27.98
N GLY A 20 -0.51 -5.98 28.83
CA GLY A 20 -0.60 -6.38 30.24
C GLY A 20 -1.00 -7.84 30.45
N TYR A 21 -1.86 -8.40 29.60
CA TYR A 21 -2.23 -9.82 29.64
C TYR A 21 -1.15 -10.74 29.05
N LEU A 22 -0.42 -10.26 28.03
CA LEU A 22 0.68 -10.99 27.39
C LEU A 22 1.97 -11.01 28.21
N SER A 23 2.09 -10.14 29.22
CA SER A 23 3.18 -10.12 30.20
C SER A 23 2.71 -10.73 31.53
N PRO A 24 2.67 -12.07 31.68
CA PRO A 24 2.33 -12.66 32.97
C PRO A 24 3.40 -12.22 33.97
N GLY A 25 3.00 -11.74 35.16
CA GLY A 25 3.92 -11.26 36.21
C GLY A 25 4.98 -12.29 36.66
N SER A 26 4.82 -13.56 36.27
CA SER A 26 5.77 -14.65 36.49
C SER A 26 6.85 -14.80 35.39
N ALA A 27 6.71 -14.15 34.24
CA ALA A 27 7.73 -14.09 33.18
C ALA A 27 8.84 -13.07 33.52
N SER A 28 9.35 -13.13 34.75
CA SER A 28 10.32 -12.18 35.31
C SER A 28 11.74 -12.32 34.73
N SER A 29 12.06 -13.42 34.04
CA SER A 29 13.41 -13.66 33.52
C SER A 29 13.72 -12.89 32.23
N LEU A 30 12.71 -12.60 31.39
CA LEU A 30 12.91 -12.00 30.07
C LEU A 30 12.52 -10.52 30.07
N LYS A 31 13.27 -9.70 30.82
CA LYS A 31 13.05 -8.24 30.90
C LYS A 31 13.18 -7.52 29.55
N ASN A 32 13.65 -8.20 28.51
CA ASN A 32 13.85 -7.66 27.17
C ASN A 32 13.44 -8.70 26.11
N PRO A 33 12.80 -8.27 25.01
CA PRO A 33 12.50 -9.18 23.90
C PRO A 33 13.78 -9.82 23.35
N THR A 34 13.71 -11.12 23.05
CA THR A 34 14.85 -11.87 22.53
C THR A 34 15.30 -11.34 21.16
N LYS A 35 16.56 -11.58 20.78
CA LYS A 35 17.08 -11.18 19.47
C LYS A 35 16.22 -11.71 18.31
N PRO A 36 15.78 -13.00 18.30
CA PRO A 36 14.87 -13.50 17.27
C PRO A 36 13.55 -12.72 17.22
N CYS A 37 12.92 -12.45 18.37
CA CYS A 37 11.67 -11.70 18.46
C CYS A 37 11.80 -10.27 17.88
N LYS A 38 12.91 -9.58 18.15
CA LYS A 38 13.18 -8.25 17.58
C LYS A 38 13.35 -8.29 16.07
N VAL A 39 14.06 -9.30 15.55
CA VAL A 39 14.28 -9.48 14.10
C VAL A 39 12.98 -9.80 13.39
N THR A 40 12.18 -10.75 13.90
CA THR A 40 10.90 -11.12 13.29
C THR A 40 9.89 -9.97 13.35
N SER A 41 9.82 -9.24 14.46
CA SER A 41 8.95 -8.06 14.59
C SER A 41 9.33 -6.96 13.59
N MET A 42 10.63 -6.68 13.42
CA MET A 42 11.11 -5.73 12.41
C MET A 42 10.77 -6.19 10.98
N LEU A 43 10.89 -7.49 10.71
CA LEU A 43 10.58 -8.07 9.40
C LEU A 43 9.08 -7.92 9.07
N VAL A 44 8.21 -8.26 10.01
CA VAL A 44 6.75 -8.07 9.89
C VAL A 44 6.40 -6.60 9.67
N GLY A 45 7.06 -5.68 10.40
CA GLY A 45 6.86 -4.25 10.18
C GLY A 45 7.21 -3.79 8.77
N LYS A 46 8.32 -4.27 8.21
CA LYS A 46 8.71 -3.99 6.82
C LYS A 46 7.76 -4.62 5.81
N ALA A 47 7.29 -5.84 6.06
CA ALA A 47 6.31 -6.53 5.23
C ALA A 47 5.00 -5.74 5.14
N HIS A 48 4.50 -5.28 6.30
CA HIS A 48 3.30 -4.46 6.38
C HIS A 48 3.47 -3.15 5.63
N GLN A 49 4.58 -2.43 5.84
CA GLN A 49 4.86 -1.19 5.13
C GLN A 49 4.97 -1.38 3.60
N ALA A 50 5.55 -2.50 3.15
CA ALA A 50 5.62 -2.82 1.73
C ALA A 50 4.23 -3.16 1.15
N ALA A 51 3.39 -3.89 1.90
CA ALA A 51 2.02 -4.21 1.53
C ALA A 51 1.14 -2.95 1.45
N ASP A 52 1.30 -2.05 2.40
CA ASP A 52 0.69 -0.73 2.48
C ASP A 52 1.01 0.14 1.25
N GLN A 53 2.30 0.26 0.91
CA GLN A 53 2.73 0.98 -0.27
C GLN A 53 2.23 0.33 -1.57
N ALA A 54 2.18 -1.00 -1.62
CA ALA A 54 1.62 -1.72 -2.75
C ALA A 54 0.12 -1.47 -2.90
N GLY A 55 -0.63 -1.43 -1.78
CA GLY A 55 -2.05 -1.10 -1.76
C GLY A 55 -2.32 0.33 -2.25
N ALA A 56 -1.54 1.31 -1.79
CA ALA A 56 -1.64 2.69 -2.27
C ALA A 56 -1.35 2.82 -3.77
N ALA A 57 -0.31 2.12 -4.27
CA ALA A 57 0.01 2.10 -5.69
C ALA A 57 -1.11 1.45 -6.53
N LEU A 58 -1.69 0.35 -6.06
CA LEU A 58 -2.83 -0.31 -6.71
C LEU A 58 -4.09 0.58 -6.72
N HIS A 59 -4.33 1.35 -5.66
CA HIS A 59 -5.44 2.30 -5.63
C HIS A 59 -5.29 3.38 -6.71
N THR A 60 -4.11 4.01 -6.79
CA THR A 60 -3.80 4.98 -7.85
C THR A 60 -3.91 4.36 -9.24
N MET A 61 -3.52 3.10 -9.43
CA MET A 61 -3.72 2.40 -10.71
C MET A 61 -5.18 2.28 -11.08
N ALA A 62 -6.05 1.92 -10.13
CA ALA A 62 -7.48 1.78 -10.35
C ALA A 62 -8.11 3.11 -10.75
N ASP A 63 -7.74 4.21 -10.08
CA ASP A 63 -8.23 5.55 -10.40
C ASP A 63 -7.82 5.99 -11.81
N LEU A 64 -6.56 5.74 -12.19
CA LEU A 64 -6.07 6.03 -13.55
C LEU A 64 -6.79 5.20 -14.61
N GLN A 65 -7.05 3.92 -14.35
CA GLN A 65 -7.78 3.05 -15.27
C GLN A 65 -9.24 3.48 -15.43
N ALA A 66 -9.90 3.91 -14.35
CA ALA A 66 -11.25 4.47 -14.40
C ALA A 66 -11.28 5.76 -15.23
N TYR A 67 -10.33 6.67 -15.00
CA TYR A 67 -10.18 7.89 -15.80
C TYR A 67 -9.99 7.58 -17.29
N GLN A 68 -9.12 6.62 -17.62
CA GLN A 68 -8.93 6.19 -19.01
C GLN A 68 -10.21 5.64 -19.65
N ALA A 69 -10.98 4.84 -18.91
CA ALA A 69 -12.24 4.29 -19.40
C ALA A 69 -13.28 5.40 -19.66
N ASP A 70 -13.34 6.41 -18.79
CA ASP A 70 -14.23 7.55 -18.96
C ASP A 70 -13.84 8.41 -20.17
N VAL A 71 -12.56 8.74 -20.33
CA VAL A 71 -12.06 9.50 -21.50
C VAL A 71 -12.30 8.73 -22.80
N LEU A 72 -12.08 7.41 -22.82
CA LEU A 72 -12.35 6.56 -23.99
C LEU A 72 -13.85 6.53 -24.32
N LYS A 73 -14.73 6.49 -23.32
CA LYS A 73 -16.17 6.54 -23.50
C LYS A 73 -16.61 7.88 -24.11
N ASP A 74 -16.08 8.98 -23.62
CA ASP A 74 -16.38 10.32 -24.12
C ASP A 74 -15.92 10.48 -25.57
N LEU A 75 -14.70 10.03 -25.90
CA LEU A 75 -14.18 10.00 -27.28
C LEU A 75 -14.99 9.11 -28.21
N SER A 76 -15.56 8.00 -27.71
CA SER A 76 -16.41 7.12 -28.53
C SER A 76 -17.78 7.75 -28.84
N THR A 77 -18.22 8.69 -28.01
CA THR A 77 -19.53 9.35 -28.12
C THR A 77 -19.44 10.71 -28.81
N SER A 78 -18.26 11.34 -28.81
CA SER A 78 -18.05 12.65 -29.42
C SER A 78 -18.06 12.59 -30.96
N ARG A 79 -18.60 13.62 -31.61
CA ARG A 79 -18.63 13.76 -33.09
C ARG A 79 -17.27 14.22 -33.67
N GLY A 80 -16.25 14.40 -32.83
CA GLY A 80 -14.90 14.82 -33.22
C GLY A 80 -13.86 14.36 -32.20
N ILE A 81 -12.61 14.25 -32.65
CA ILE A 81 -11.47 13.89 -31.80
C ILE A 81 -11.06 15.12 -31.01
N ASP A 82 -11.22 15.06 -29.69
CA ASP A 82 -10.57 16.01 -28.80
C ASP A 82 -9.10 15.58 -28.63
N GLU A 83 -8.19 16.32 -29.28
CA GLU A 83 -6.75 16.01 -29.27
C GLU A 83 -6.15 16.06 -27.85
N GLU A 84 -6.69 16.90 -26.97
CA GLU A 84 -6.24 17.00 -25.58
C GLU A 84 -6.59 15.72 -24.81
N ALA A 85 -7.85 15.31 -24.85
CA ALA A 85 -8.30 14.03 -24.27
C ALA A 85 -7.58 12.81 -24.87
N PHE A 86 -7.26 12.83 -26.17
CA PHE A 86 -6.49 11.76 -26.81
C PHE A 86 -5.05 11.69 -26.30
N SER A 87 -4.43 12.84 -26.01
CA SER A 87 -3.07 12.91 -25.44
C SER A 87 -2.99 12.45 -23.97
N GLU A 88 -4.10 12.52 -23.24
CA GLU A 88 -4.20 12.12 -21.84
C GLU A 88 -4.22 10.60 -21.64
N ILE A 89 -4.73 9.83 -22.60
CA ILE A 89 -4.81 8.36 -22.50
C ILE A 89 -3.41 7.71 -22.39
N PRO A 90 -2.42 8.03 -23.26
CA PRO A 90 -1.06 7.54 -23.11
C PRO A 90 -0.42 7.95 -21.77
N ARG A 91 -0.62 9.20 -21.34
CA ARG A 91 -0.07 9.71 -20.08
C ARG A 91 -0.60 8.93 -18.87
N ALA A 92 -1.90 8.70 -18.81
CA ALA A 92 -2.51 7.87 -17.77
C ALA A 92 -2.03 6.41 -17.84
N THR A 93 -1.73 5.90 -19.05
CA THR A 93 -1.22 4.53 -19.25
C THR A 93 0.18 4.39 -18.68
N ASP A 94 1.05 5.35 -18.97
CA ASP A 94 2.43 5.36 -18.48
C ASP A 94 2.47 5.45 -16.95
N LEU A 95 1.61 6.27 -16.36
CA LEU A 95 1.46 6.36 -14.90
C LEU A 95 0.95 5.05 -14.28
N SER A 96 -0.05 4.42 -14.88
CA SER A 96 -0.56 3.11 -14.42
C SER A 96 0.50 2.02 -14.53
N LEU A 97 1.28 2.02 -15.62
CA LEU A 97 2.41 1.11 -15.83
C LEU A 97 3.52 1.34 -14.79
N TRP A 98 3.83 2.59 -14.47
CA TRP A 98 4.81 2.92 -13.43
C TRP A 98 4.35 2.42 -12.05
N ALA A 99 3.09 2.65 -11.69
CA ALA A 99 2.51 2.13 -10.45
C ALA A 99 2.47 0.59 -10.40
N THR A 100 2.27 -0.07 -11.55
CA THR A 100 2.35 -1.54 -11.66
C THR A 100 3.77 -2.04 -11.37
N LYS A 101 4.78 -1.40 -11.97
CA LYS A 101 6.19 -1.73 -11.74
C LYS A 101 6.56 -1.55 -10.26
N GLN A 102 6.10 -0.46 -9.65
CA GLN A 102 6.32 -0.20 -8.23
C GLN A 102 5.68 -1.28 -7.35
N THR A 103 4.44 -1.66 -7.64
CA THR A 103 3.72 -2.74 -6.94
C THR A 103 4.45 -4.08 -7.07
N HIS A 104 4.91 -4.43 -8.27
CA HIS A 104 5.70 -5.65 -8.48
C HIS A 104 7.01 -5.64 -7.68
N ALA A 105 7.73 -4.52 -7.64
CA ALA A 105 8.94 -4.37 -6.85
C ALA A 105 8.67 -4.56 -5.35
N LEU A 106 7.57 -3.97 -4.83
CA LEU A 106 7.15 -4.12 -3.43
C LEU A 106 6.73 -5.55 -3.10
N SER A 107 6.05 -6.24 -4.02
CA SER A 107 5.70 -7.66 -3.86
C SER A 107 6.92 -8.58 -3.81
N ALA A 108 8.01 -8.22 -4.48
CA ALA A 108 9.26 -8.97 -4.41
C ALA A 108 9.92 -8.85 -3.03
N VAL A 109 9.78 -7.70 -2.35
CA VAL A 109 10.21 -7.53 -0.96
C VAL A 109 9.47 -8.52 -0.07
N LEU A 110 8.14 -8.61 -0.18
CA LEU A 110 7.31 -9.56 0.58
C LEU A 110 7.70 -11.04 0.36
N ARG A 111 8.18 -11.40 -0.84
CA ARG A 111 8.63 -12.79 -1.15
C ARG A 111 10.00 -13.14 -0.58
N LEU A 112 10.78 -12.14 -0.14
CA LEU A 112 12.12 -12.31 0.41
C LEU A 112 12.12 -12.33 1.95
N LEU A 113 10.96 -12.15 2.59
CA LEU A 113 10.77 -12.23 4.04
C LEU A 113 10.17 -13.58 4.44
#